data_AF-A0A948QMJ5-F1
#
_entry.id   AF-A0A948QMJ5-F1
#
_cell.length_a   1.000
_cell.length_b   1.000
_cell.length_c   1.000
_cell.angle_alpha   90.00
_cell.angle_beta   90.00
_cell.angle_gamma   90.00
#
_symmetry.space_group_name_H-M   'P 1'
#
loop_
_entity.id
_entity.type
_entity.pdbx_description
1 polymer ?
#
loop_
_entity_poly.entity_id
_entity_poly.type
_entity_poly.pdbx_seq_one_letter_code
_entity_poly.pdbx_strand_id
1 'polypeptide(L)' 'MKITVDEQKCDLCGICIDVCPDVFEKKGKRIVVAETPAAHDWSVCNACLANCPKGAITVQEQSGQKRT' A
#
# COMPACT_ATOMS: atom_id res chain seq x y z
N MET A 1 -5.21 8.78 -5.37
CA MET A 1 -4.75 8.49 -3.99
C MET A 1 -3.32 7.95 -4.10
N LYS A 2 -2.50 8.04 -3.05
CA LYS A 2 -1.09 7.61 -3.02
C LYS A 2 -0.86 6.70 -1.82
N ILE A 3 -0.23 5.55 -2.02
CA ILE A 3 0.16 4.63 -0.94
C ILE A 3 1.65 4.80 -0.69
N THR A 4 2.05 4.83 0.57
CA THR A 4 3.45 4.88 0.99
C THR A 4 3.72 3.88 2.10
N VAL A 5 4.93 3.32 2.11
CA VAL A 5 5.42 2.44 3.18
C VAL A 5 6.53 3.16 3.94
N ASP A 6 6.39 3.26 5.26
CA ASP A 6 7.40 3.75 6.18
C ASP A 6 8.44 2.66 6.44
N GLU A 7 9.61 2.80 5.82
CA GLU A 7 10.72 1.85 5.93
C GLU A 7 11.29 1.74 7.35
N GLN A 8 11.07 2.72 8.22
CA GLN A 8 11.52 2.65 9.62
C GLN A 8 10.61 1.78 10.47
N LYS A 9 9.33 1.69 10.12
CA LYS A 9 8.35 0.84 10.82
C LYS A 9 8.22 -0.54 10.19
N CYS A 10 8.45 -0.64 8.88
CA CYS A 10 8.30 -1.90 8.14
C CYS A 10 9.36 -2.91 8.56
N ASP A 11 8.92 -4.08 8.99
CA ASP A 11 9.75 -5.23 9.37
C ASP A 11 9.84 -6.30 8.28
N LEU A 12 9.34 -6.00 7.07
CA LEU A 12 9.28 -6.90 5.92
C LEU A 12 8.49 -8.20 6.17
N CYS A 13 7.47 -8.16 7.04
CA CYS A 13 6.61 -9.31 7.33
C CYS A 13 5.87 -9.91 6.12
N GLY A 14 5.70 -9.15 5.03
CA GLY A 14 5.15 -9.67 3.76
C GLY A 14 3.63 -9.66 3.64
N ILE A 15 2.88 -9.41 4.71
CA ILE A 15 1.39 -9.43 4.69
C ILE A 15 0.80 -8.56 3.59
N CYS A 16 1.38 -7.38 3.32
CA CYS A 16 0.89 -6.50 2.24
C CYS A 16 1.02 -7.10 0.84
N ILE A 17 2.04 -7.95 0.62
CA ILE A 17 2.24 -8.70 -0.63
C ILE A 17 1.23 -9.83 -0.72
N ASP A 18 0.96 -10.54 0.39
CA ASP A 18 -0.02 -11.62 0.41
C ASP A 18 -1.45 -11.10 0.17
N VAL A 19 -1.77 -9.92 0.73
CA VAL A 19 -3.08 -9.28 0.58
C VAL A 19 -3.24 -8.63 -0.80
N CYS A 20 -2.18 -7.99 -1.31
CA CYS A 20 -2.20 -7.21 -2.55
C CYS A 20 -0.89 -7.37 -3.35
N PRO A 21 -0.67 -8.53 -3.99
CA PRO A 21 0.56 -8.82 -4.71
C PRO A 21 0.75 -7.92 -5.95
N ASP A 22 -0.35 -7.41 -6.53
CA ASP A 22 -0.31 -6.49 -7.67
C ASP A 22 0.10 -5.05 -7.28
N VAL A 23 0.08 -4.73 -5.98
CA VAL A 23 0.37 -3.38 -5.47
C VAL A 23 1.71 -3.33 -4.75
N PHE A 24 2.04 -4.37 -3.98
CA PHE A 24 3.25 -4.41 -3.17
C PHE A 24 4.21 -5.48 -3.69
N GLU A 25 5.47 -5.10 -3.82
CA GLU A 25 6.55 -5.99 -4.23
C GLU A 25 7.72 -5.84 -3.24
N LYS A 26 8.38 -6.94 -2.89
CA LYS A 26 9.62 -6.89 -2.11
C LYS A 26 10.81 -6.68 -3.05
N LYS A 27 11.52 -5.57 -2.91
CA LYS A 27 12.81 -5.32 -3.59
C LYS A 27 13.94 -5.21 -2.58
N GLY A 28 14.69 -6.30 -2.42
CA GLY A 28 15.78 -6.38 -1.45
C GLY A 28 15.28 -6.23 -0.01
N LYS A 29 15.72 -5.16 0.66
CA LYS A 29 15.38 -4.88 2.08
C LYS A 29 14.23 -3.87 2.25
N ARG A 30 13.41 -3.67 1.22
CA ARG A 30 12.26 -2.78 1.27
C ARG A 30 11.07 -3.32 0.51
N ILE A 31 9.88 -2.82 0.87
CA ILE A 31 8.66 -2.99 0.10
C ILE A 31 8.50 -1.79 -0.82
N VAL A 32 8.29 -2.04 -2.10
CA VAL A 32 7.97 -1.01 -3.09
C VAL A 32 6.49 -1.09 -3.44
N VAL A 33 5.91 0.06 -3.76
CA VAL A 33 4.52 0.18 -4.20
C VAL A 33 4.56 0.44 -5.71
N ALA A 34 3.77 -0.28 -6.48
CA ALA A 34 3.58 0.03 -7.90
C ALA A 34 3.05 1.47 -8.05
N GLU A 35 3.67 2.29 -8.90
CA GLU A 35 3.33 3.71 -9.11
C GLU A 35 1.89 3.94 -9.56
N THR A 36 1.19 2.87 -9.93
CA THR A 36 -0.23 2.92 -10.24
C THR A 36 -0.81 1.57 -9.84
N PRO A 37 -1.62 1.46 -8.77
CA PRO A 37 -2.59 0.38 -8.71
C PRO A 37 -3.45 0.58 -9.95
N ALA A 38 -3.21 -0.24 -10.98
CA ALA A 38 -3.87 -0.10 -12.27
C ALA A 38 -5.38 -0.21 -12.03
N ALA A 39 -6.07 0.93 -12.13
CA ALA A 39 -7.49 1.07 -12.38
C ALA A 39 -8.36 -0.17 -12.05
N HIS A 40 -8.54 -0.49 -10.77
CA HIS A 40 -9.84 -0.77 -10.15
C HIS A 40 -9.63 -1.07 -8.65
N ASP A 41 -10.57 -0.63 -7.82
CA ASP A 41 -10.65 -0.91 -6.39
C ASP A 41 -9.56 -0.37 -5.45
N TRP A 42 -9.54 0.96 -5.32
CA TRP A 42 -9.00 1.63 -4.12
C TRP A 42 -9.60 1.13 -2.79
N SER A 43 -10.77 0.47 -2.83
CA SER A 43 -11.37 -0.24 -1.69
C SER A 43 -10.43 -1.29 -1.08
N VAL A 44 -9.60 -1.93 -1.90
CA VAL A 44 -8.66 -2.98 -1.50
C VAL A 44 -7.46 -2.40 -0.72
N CYS A 45 -7.12 -1.12 -0.92
CA CYS A 45 -6.01 -0.47 -0.22
C CYS A 45 -6.25 -0.32 1.30
N ASN A 46 -7.52 -0.28 1.73
CA ASN A 46 -7.87 -0.26 3.15
C ASN A 46 -7.53 -1.58 3.86
N ALA A 47 -7.55 -2.71 3.15
CA ALA A 47 -7.22 -4.01 3.74
C ALA A 47 -5.74 -4.07 4.15
N CYS A 48 -4.83 -3.55 3.33
CA CYS A 48 -3.40 -3.50 3.68
C CYS A 48 -3.14 -2.56 4.85
N LEU A 49 -3.83 -1.42 4.92
CA LEU A 49 -3.75 -0.50 6.05
C LEU A 49 -4.18 -1.20 7.36
N ALA A 50 -5.30 -1.91 7.34
CA ALA A 50 -5.84 -2.61 8.50
C ALA A 50 -4.98 -3.79 8.96
N ASN A 51 -4.33 -4.49 8.02
CA ASN A 51 -3.55 -5.69 8.31
C ASN A 51 -2.06 -5.45 8.52
N CYS A 52 -1.57 -4.21 8.43
CA CYS A 52 -0.17 -3.93 8.73
C CYS A 52 0.05 -3.86 10.25
N PRO A 53 0.68 -4.87 10.89
CA PRO A 53 0.81 -4.90 12.35
C PRO A 53 1.73 -3.79 12.89
N LYS A 54 2.56 -3.21 12.02
CA LYS A 54 3.48 -2.13 12.34
C LYS A 54 2.91 -0.74 12.05
N GLY A 55 1.72 -0.66 11.44
CA GLY A 55 1.16 0.61 10.96
C GLY A 55 2.10 1.33 10.00
N ALA A 56 2.86 0.59 9.19
CA ALA A 56 3.86 1.14 8.28
C ALA A 56 3.25 1.64 6.96
N ILE A 57 1.98 1.35 6.68
CA ILE A 57 1.31 1.70 5.42
C ILE A 57 0.46 2.95 5.62
N THR A 58 0.55 3.92 4.70
CA THR A 58 -0.29 5.14 4.68
C THR A 58 -0.94 5.31 3.33
N VAL A 59 -2.19 5.77 3.31
CA VAL A 59 -2.94 6.12 2.10
C VAL A 59 -3.31 7.60 2.16
N GLN A 60 -2.90 8.38 1.17
CA GLN A 60 -3.25 9.80 1.04
C GLN A 60 -4.17 10.02 -0.16
N GLU A 61 -5.28 10.73 0.03
CA GLU A 61 -6.09 11.19 -1.11
C GLU A 61 -5.32 12.28 -1.86
N GLN A 62 -5.05 12.06 -3.15
CA GLN A 62 -4.62 13.17 -4.00
C GLN A 62 -5.88 13.98 -4.31
N SER A 63 -5.94 15.19 -3.78
CA SER A 63 -6.94 16.21 -4.08
C SER A 63 -7.07 16.37 -5.60
N GLY A 64 -8.13 15.80 -6.17
CA GLY A 64 -8.36 15.85 -7.62
C GLY A 64 -9.32 14.81 -8.20
N GLN A 65 -9.64 13.72 -7.49
CA GLN A 65 -10.65 12.78 -7.98
C GLN A 65 -11.97 13.01 -7.27
N LYS A 66 -12.81 13.86 -7.86
CA LYS A 66 -14.24 14.02 -7.56
C LYS A 66 -14.85 12.60 -7.51
N ARG A 67 -15.13 12.10 -6.30
CA ARG A 67 -16.20 11.11 -6.12
C ARG A 67 -17.47 11.90 -6.39
N THR A 68 -18.11 11.59 -7.52
CA THR A 68 -19.38 12.18 -7.99
C THR A 68 -20.43 12.18 -6.89
#